data_AF-A0A8D8B9I9-F1
#
_entry.id   AF-A0A8D8B9I9-F1
#
_cell.length_a   1.000
_cell.length_b   1.000
_cell.length_c   1.000
_cell.angle_alpha   90.00
_cell.angle_beta   90.00
_cell.angle_gamma   90.00
#
_symmetry.space_group_name_H-M   'P 1'
#
loop_
_entity.id
_entity.type
_entity.pdbx_description
1 polymer ?
#
loop_
_entity_poly.entity_id
_entity_poly.type
_entity_poly.pdbx_seq_one_letter_code
_entity_poly.pdbx_strand_id
1 'polypeptide(L)'
;MEVSNSTGFLLQTMLLMANHQWNNSLYNAIHNVSSSDGAGNVTLTEENTRCYGVYGCFPLTYPWVDEKRPLAYHPRSPAQVDVRFPVFNKPVREHPRFIDINDPDDVKNLGIRANEAIYFVTHGYIESGDRPWIKGFVDTFLEHDPKSTVVIIDWRRASTPPYTQCVADIRLVGAICAHVIHMLYQELGMRNLDKVHLLGHSLGAHTCGYVGYYLQRDFGLKLGRITGMDPAEPMFSDTDPIVRLDTSDAKFVDIIHTDATPWVQRWPRPGGLGMYQSIGHVDFYPNGGSNQAGCGDAIEKFIQKNDDSFFWGFQEFFGCNHLRCHQLYTDAIAQRCPFVGIGCESYEKFLAGDCFECDVDGHYCVDFGPNAWKSYRRLIENGVMVEPRPIRAYMITGDGVPFCRTHFKVTLVLSDSEESLMHGGEIGKMSLEFLGEVRNRTQRMEFSKDPLYFEPGKNYSAVMAGKDVGLPRKALVSWEYKTNPLNPLTWRLLAAPRVYVAYIVVQTLEHRSRQVFCPLQQAAVQADRDNEFRADYCSN
;
A
#
# COMPACT_ATOMS: atom_id res chain seq x y z
N MET A 1 -31.26 20.43 -0.29
CA MET A 1 -30.90 19.59 0.86
C MET A 1 -31.68 18.29 0.72
N GLU A 2 -31.14 17.35 -0.05
CA GLU A 2 -31.67 15.98 -0.10
C GLU A 2 -30.64 15.10 0.61
N VAL A 3 -31.01 14.64 1.80
CA VAL A 3 -30.23 13.63 2.54
C VAL A 3 -30.48 12.32 1.82
N SER A 4 -29.57 11.94 0.92
CA SER A 4 -29.64 10.66 0.22
C SER A 4 -29.46 9.53 1.24
N ASN A 5 -30.44 8.64 1.29
CA ASN A 5 -30.52 7.45 2.15
C ASN A 5 -29.56 6.34 1.64
N SER A 6 -28.28 6.67 1.45
CA SER A 6 -27.26 5.85 0.78
C SER A 6 -26.63 4.77 1.67
N THR A 7 -26.90 4.79 2.98
CA THR A 7 -26.39 3.82 3.96
C THR A 7 -26.94 2.41 3.75
N GLY A 8 -28.18 2.29 3.26
CA GLY A 8 -28.80 0.99 2.97
C GLY A 8 -28.21 0.30 1.74
N PHE A 9 -27.85 1.05 0.70
CA PHE A 9 -27.47 0.48 -0.60
C PHE A 9 -26.05 -0.10 -0.63
N LEU A 10 -25.10 0.50 0.10
CA LEU A 10 -23.75 -0.05 0.20
C LEU A 10 -23.78 -1.38 0.95
N LEU A 11 -24.41 -1.42 2.12
CA LEU A 11 -24.59 -2.64 2.91
C LEU A 11 -25.45 -3.67 2.15
N GLN A 12 -26.50 -3.26 1.42
CA GLN A 12 -27.29 -4.16 0.57
C GLN A 12 -26.49 -4.71 -0.61
N THR A 13 -25.62 -3.93 -1.23
CA THR A 13 -24.73 -4.43 -2.30
C THR A 13 -23.68 -5.37 -1.71
N MET A 14 -23.11 -5.04 -0.55
CA MET A 14 -22.19 -5.92 0.19
C MET A 14 -22.88 -7.21 0.63
N LEU A 15 -24.11 -7.13 1.14
CA LEU A 15 -24.95 -8.28 1.52
C LEU A 15 -25.38 -9.07 0.28
N LEU A 16 -25.71 -8.42 -0.83
CA LEU A 16 -26.00 -9.09 -2.10
C LEU A 16 -24.76 -9.88 -2.54
N MET A 17 -23.57 -9.28 -2.55
CA MET A 17 -22.34 -9.98 -2.92
C MET A 17 -21.94 -11.09 -1.93
N ALA A 18 -22.25 -10.94 -0.63
CA ALA A 18 -21.91 -11.93 0.40
C ALA A 18 -22.94 -13.06 0.58
N ASN A 19 -24.23 -12.81 0.33
CA ASN A 19 -25.33 -13.78 0.55
C ASN A 19 -25.93 -14.35 -0.75
N HIS A 20 -25.55 -13.89 -1.94
CA HIS A 20 -26.11 -14.48 -3.16
C HIS A 20 -25.55 -15.89 -3.35
N GLN A 21 -26.36 -16.90 -3.05
CA GLN A 21 -26.15 -18.23 -3.60
C GLN A 21 -26.22 -18.11 -5.12
N TRP A 22 -25.10 -18.42 -5.76
CA TRP A 22 -24.86 -18.38 -7.19
C TRP A 22 -26.05 -18.90 -7.99
N ASN A 23 -26.83 -18.01 -8.59
CA ASN A 23 -27.84 -18.41 -9.54
C ASN A 23 -27.13 -18.50 -10.90
N ASN A 24 -26.65 -19.70 -11.23
CA ASN A 24 -25.94 -20.02 -12.46
C ASN A 24 -26.77 -19.75 -13.74
N SER A 25 -27.98 -19.19 -13.68
CA SER A 25 -28.83 -19.02 -14.87
C SER A 25 -28.34 -17.92 -15.83
N LEU A 26 -27.78 -16.80 -15.34
CA LEU A 26 -27.19 -15.77 -16.21
C LEU A 26 -25.83 -16.22 -16.77
N TYR A 27 -25.02 -16.88 -15.93
CA TYR A 27 -23.79 -17.57 -16.33
C TYR A 27 -24.06 -18.61 -17.43
N ASN A 28 -25.05 -19.49 -17.22
CA ASN A 28 -25.46 -20.48 -18.19
C ASN A 28 -26.14 -19.86 -19.42
N ALA A 29 -26.79 -18.70 -19.31
CA ALA A 29 -27.34 -18.01 -20.48
C ALA A 29 -26.23 -17.44 -21.38
N ILE A 30 -25.18 -16.87 -20.78
CA ILE A 30 -24.03 -16.31 -21.52
C ILE A 30 -23.11 -17.44 -22.03
N HIS A 31 -22.91 -18.51 -21.26
CA HIS A 31 -22.15 -19.68 -21.68
C HIS A 31 -22.92 -20.65 -22.60
N ASN A 32 -24.25 -20.73 -22.55
CA ASN A 32 -25.00 -21.51 -23.54
C ASN A 32 -25.12 -20.79 -24.89
N VAL A 33 -24.92 -19.48 -24.94
CA VAL A 33 -24.70 -18.77 -26.22
C VAL A 33 -23.31 -19.09 -26.79
N SER A 34 -22.33 -19.48 -25.96
CA SER A 34 -21.01 -19.91 -26.41
C SER A 34 -20.89 -21.42 -26.71
N SER A 35 -21.94 -22.21 -26.50
CA SER A 35 -21.96 -23.66 -26.78
C SER A 35 -22.68 -24.08 -28.07
N SER A 36 -22.92 -23.15 -28.99
CA SER A 36 -23.42 -23.44 -30.34
C SER A 36 -22.77 -22.54 -31.40
N ASP A 37 -21.52 -22.85 -31.74
CA ASP A 37 -21.09 -23.21 -33.09
C ASP A 37 -19.55 -23.20 -33.13
N GLY A 38 -18.97 -24.25 -33.72
CA GLY A 38 -17.53 -24.55 -33.74
C GLY A 38 -16.65 -23.58 -34.54
N ALA A 39 -16.90 -22.28 -34.48
CA ALA A 39 -16.05 -21.21 -34.99
C ALA A 39 -16.29 -19.96 -34.13
N GLY A 40 -15.42 -19.69 -33.16
CA GLY A 40 -15.58 -18.67 -32.12
C GLY A 40 -15.60 -17.21 -32.60
N ASN A 41 -16.67 -16.80 -33.29
CA ASN A 41 -17.01 -15.41 -33.54
C ASN A 41 -18.27 -15.04 -32.74
N VAL A 42 -18.09 -14.37 -31.61
CA VAL A 42 -19.20 -13.73 -30.89
C VAL A 42 -19.65 -12.52 -31.69
N THR A 43 -20.84 -12.58 -32.30
CA THR A 43 -21.46 -11.41 -32.96
C THR A 43 -21.80 -10.35 -31.93
N LEU A 44 -21.09 -9.22 -31.98
CA LEU A 44 -21.36 -8.04 -31.14
C LEU A 44 -22.72 -7.45 -31.54
N THR A 45 -23.72 -7.54 -30.65
CA THR A 45 -25.02 -6.90 -30.81
C THR A 45 -25.05 -5.53 -30.11
N GLU A 46 -25.97 -4.63 -30.50
CA GLU A 46 -26.17 -3.34 -29.83
C GLU A 46 -26.54 -3.49 -28.34
N GLU A 47 -27.11 -4.63 -27.94
CA GLU A 47 -27.42 -4.94 -26.54
C GLU A 47 -26.19 -5.29 -25.70
N ASN A 48 -25.14 -5.84 -26.32
CA ASN A 48 -23.94 -6.30 -25.62
C ASN A 48 -22.74 -5.35 -25.79
N THR A 49 -22.85 -4.31 -26.62
CA THR A 49 -21.78 -3.33 -26.85
C THR A 49 -22.34 -1.93 -27.02
N ARG A 50 -21.77 -0.96 -26.28
CA ARG A 50 -22.11 0.46 -26.42
C ARG A 50 -20.89 1.29 -26.80
N CYS A 51 -21.04 2.18 -27.77
CA CYS A 51 -19.95 3.03 -28.27
C CYS A 51 -20.17 4.51 -27.92
N TYR A 52 -19.08 5.24 -27.67
CA TYR A 52 -19.10 6.66 -27.29
C TYR A 52 -18.15 7.47 -28.16
N GLY A 53 -18.50 7.67 -29.43
CA GLY A 53 -17.74 8.50 -30.37
C GLY A 53 -16.26 8.11 -30.42
N VAL A 54 -15.39 9.09 -30.19
CA VAL A 54 -13.92 8.92 -30.23
C VAL A 54 -13.39 7.95 -29.18
N TYR A 55 -14.12 7.71 -28.08
CA TYR A 55 -13.67 6.82 -27.00
C TYR A 55 -13.87 5.32 -27.32
N GLY A 56 -14.46 5.00 -28.47
CA GLY A 56 -14.66 3.63 -28.94
C GLY A 56 -15.82 2.91 -28.27
N CYS A 57 -15.76 1.57 -28.30
CA CYS A 57 -16.84 0.67 -27.92
C CYS A 57 -16.51 -0.16 -26.67
N PHE A 58 -17.53 -0.42 -25.86
CA PHE A 58 -17.43 -1.05 -24.54
C PHE A 58 -18.34 -2.27 -24.51
N PRO A 59 -17.80 -3.48 -24.77
CA PRO A 59 -18.57 -4.71 -24.73
C PRO A 59 -18.83 -5.16 -23.29
N LEU A 60 -19.89 -5.95 -23.11
CA LEU A 60 -20.26 -6.72 -21.91
C LEU A 60 -20.01 -8.22 -22.09
N THR A 61 -19.13 -8.59 -23.01
CA THR A 61 -18.66 -9.97 -23.18
C THR A 61 -17.42 -10.23 -22.33
N TYR A 62 -17.00 -11.49 -22.22
CA TYR A 62 -15.70 -11.84 -21.66
C TYR A 62 -14.57 -10.96 -22.24
N PRO A 63 -13.61 -10.48 -21.43
CA PRO A 63 -13.45 -10.71 -19.98
C PRO A 63 -14.18 -9.69 -19.08
N TRP A 64 -15.02 -8.81 -19.63
CA TRP A 64 -15.72 -7.77 -18.86
C TRP A 64 -16.88 -8.29 -18.01
N VAL A 65 -17.34 -9.50 -18.33
CA VAL A 65 -18.21 -10.36 -17.52
C VAL A 65 -17.50 -11.69 -17.37
N ASP A 66 -17.33 -12.13 -16.13
CA ASP A 66 -16.79 -13.44 -15.77
C ASP A 66 -17.34 -13.88 -14.39
N GLU A 67 -16.85 -15.00 -13.86
CA GLU A 67 -17.26 -15.51 -12.54
C GLU A 67 -16.91 -14.57 -11.38
N LYS A 68 -15.87 -13.74 -11.53
CA LYS A 68 -15.44 -12.73 -10.55
C LYS A 68 -16.18 -11.40 -10.72
N ARG A 69 -16.83 -11.20 -11.87
CA ARG A 69 -17.60 -10.00 -12.28
C ARG A 69 -18.95 -10.37 -12.89
N PRO A 70 -19.85 -11.01 -12.12
CA PRO A 70 -21.10 -11.55 -12.67
C PRO A 70 -22.11 -10.46 -13.05
N LEU A 71 -21.94 -9.23 -12.54
CA LEU A 71 -22.83 -8.09 -12.79
C LEU A 71 -22.06 -6.98 -13.51
N ALA A 72 -22.16 -6.92 -14.83
CA ALA A 72 -21.61 -5.83 -15.63
C ALA A 72 -22.71 -4.93 -16.18
N TYR A 73 -22.39 -3.64 -16.23
CA TYR A 73 -23.21 -2.60 -16.84
C TYR A 73 -22.44 -1.94 -17.97
N HIS A 74 -23.15 -1.34 -18.92
CA HIS A 74 -22.50 -0.38 -19.81
C HIS A 74 -22.07 0.85 -19.00
N PRO A 75 -20.95 1.49 -19.34
CA PRO A 75 -20.62 2.79 -18.80
C PRO A 75 -21.78 3.79 -18.99
N ARG A 76 -21.92 4.75 -18.09
CA ARG A 76 -22.77 5.92 -18.32
C ARG A 76 -22.21 6.76 -19.48
N SER A 77 -23.02 7.66 -20.04
CA SER A 77 -22.55 8.53 -21.13
C SER A 77 -21.47 9.51 -20.65
N PRO A 78 -20.61 10.05 -21.54
CA PRO A 78 -19.58 11.04 -21.15
C PRO A 78 -20.14 12.22 -20.34
N ALA A 79 -21.33 12.72 -20.70
CA ALA A 79 -22.00 13.81 -19.98
C ALA A 79 -22.53 13.40 -18.59
N GLN A 80 -22.83 12.11 -18.38
CA GLN A 80 -23.26 11.58 -17.08
C GLN A 80 -22.07 11.26 -16.18
N VAL A 81 -20.95 10.80 -16.75
CA VAL A 81 -19.69 10.56 -16.03
C VAL A 81 -19.04 11.89 -15.64
N ASP A 82 -19.04 12.86 -16.55
CA ASP A 82 -18.63 14.26 -16.32
C ASP A 82 -17.24 14.36 -15.67
N VAL A 83 -16.23 13.80 -16.36
CA VAL A 83 -14.84 13.82 -15.90
C VAL A 83 -14.30 15.24 -16.01
N ARG A 84 -13.70 15.74 -14.94
CA ARG A 84 -13.10 17.08 -14.87
C ARG A 84 -11.62 16.97 -14.55
N PHE A 85 -10.86 17.94 -15.05
CA PHE A 85 -9.40 17.96 -14.99
C PHE A 85 -8.87 19.26 -14.39
N PRO A 86 -9.05 19.51 -13.08
CA PRO A 86 -8.43 20.66 -12.44
C PRO A 86 -6.90 20.50 -12.43
N VAL A 87 -6.22 21.57 -12.81
CA VAL A 87 -4.77 21.68 -12.99
C VAL A 87 -4.21 22.59 -11.91
N PHE A 88 -3.20 22.08 -11.22
CA PHE A 88 -2.47 22.74 -10.17
C PHE A 88 -1.00 22.85 -10.53
N ASN A 89 -0.41 23.99 -10.21
CA ASN A 89 1.02 24.26 -10.33
C ASN A 89 1.43 25.22 -9.22
N LYS A 90 2.73 25.51 -9.07
CA LYS A 90 3.20 26.34 -7.94
C LYS A 90 2.48 27.70 -7.83
N PRO A 91 2.22 28.45 -8.92
CA PRO A 91 1.43 29.68 -8.88
C PRO A 91 -0.07 29.50 -8.60
N VAL A 92 -0.66 28.37 -9.01
CA VAL A 92 -2.11 28.12 -8.96
C VAL A 92 -2.38 26.91 -8.06
N ARG A 93 -2.57 27.17 -6.75
CA ARG A 93 -2.80 26.12 -5.74
C ARG A 93 -4.22 26.08 -5.17
N GLU A 94 -4.87 27.23 -5.04
CA GLU A 94 -6.19 27.31 -4.38
C GLU A 94 -7.35 27.24 -5.37
N HIS A 95 -7.23 27.94 -6.49
CA HIS A 95 -8.27 28.05 -7.51
C HIS A 95 -7.76 27.42 -8.80
N PRO A 96 -7.94 26.10 -9.01
CA PRO A 96 -7.41 25.44 -10.18
C PRO A 96 -8.04 25.96 -11.46
N ARG A 97 -7.26 25.93 -12.53
CA ARG A 97 -7.79 26.01 -13.89
C ARG A 97 -8.16 24.62 -14.37
N PHE A 98 -9.00 24.50 -15.39
CA PHE A 98 -9.49 23.21 -15.88
C PHE A 98 -9.00 22.98 -17.30
N ILE A 99 -8.63 21.74 -17.63
CA ILE A 99 -8.48 21.35 -19.03
C ILE A 99 -9.87 21.30 -19.66
N ASP A 100 -10.11 22.10 -20.70
CA ASP A 100 -11.28 21.98 -21.56
C ASP A 100 -10.96 21.05 -22.72
N ILE A 101 -11.68 19.93 -22.80
CA ILE A 101 -11.50 18.94 -23.87
C ILE A 101 -11.97 19.49 -25.22
N ASN A 102 -12.85 20.50 -25.22
CA ASN A 102 -13.38 21.12 -26.42
C ASN A 102 -12.52 22.30 -26.92
N ASP A 103 -11.54 22.75 -26.13
CA ASP A 103 -10.57 23.77 -26.51
C ASP A 103 -9.13 23.28 -26.23
N PRO A 104 -8.60 22.36 -27.05
CA PRO A 104 -7.26 21.81 -26.87
C PRO A 104 -6.14 22.84 -26.81
N ASP A 105 -6.27 23.96 -27.54
CA ASP A 105 -5.23 24.99 -27.62
C ASP A 105 -5.01 25.70 -26.28
N ASP A 106 -6.04 25.78 -25.41
CA ASP A 106 -5.94 26.46 -24.12
C ASP A 106 -4.96 25.78 -23.15
N VAL A 107 -4.59 24.51 -23.38
CA VAL A 107 -3.61 23.82 -22.51
C VAL A 107 -2.24 24.51 -22.51
N LYS A 108 -1.90 25.25 -23.56
CA LYS A 108 -0.70 26.10 -23.64
C LYS A 108 -0.74 27.24 -22.63
N ASN A 109 -1.93 27.70 -22.26
CA ASN A 109 -2.13 28.74 -21.26
C ASN A 109 -2.16 28.19 -19.84
N LEU A 110 -2.41 26.89 -19.63
CA LEU A 110 -2.56 26.26 -18.30
C LEU A 110 -1.27 26.21 -17.47
N GLY A 111 -0.11 26.54 -18.08
CA GLY A 111 1.17 26.56 -17.39
C GLY A 111 1.78 25.18 -17.19
N ILE A 112 1.32 24.19 -17.97
CA ILE A 112 1.85 22.83 -18.00
C ILE A 112 3.16 22.85 -18.79
N ARG A 113 4.23 22.30 -18.20
CA ARG A 113 5.56 22.27 -18.83
C ARG A 113 5.85 20.88 -19.38
N ALA A 114 5.92 20.75 -20.71
CA ALA A 114 6.15 19.48 -21.42
C ALA A 114 7.39 18.71 -20.97
N ASN A 115 8.42 19.43 -20.53
CA ASN A 115 9.70 18.86 -20.11
C ASN A 115 9.81 18.64 -18.59
N GLU A 116 8.76 18.87 -17.81
CA GLU A 116 8.74 18.66 -16.36
C GLU A 116 7.77 17.51 -16.00
N ALA A 117 7.75 17.09 -14.73
CA ALA A 117 6.85 16.02 -14.29
C ALA A 117 5.38 16.47 -14.35
N ILE A 118 4.52 15.58 -14.85
CA ILE A 118 3.06 15.76 -14.87
C ILE A 118 2.44 14.60 -14.10
N TYR A 119 1.92 14.91 -12.91
CA TYR A 119 1.26 13.94 -12.05
C TYR A 119 -0.24 13.97 -12.29
N PHE A 120 -0.83 12.83 -12.65
CA PHE A 120 -2.28 12.67 -12.69
C PHE A 120 -2.73 11.93 -11.44
N VAL A 121 -3.64 12.51 -10.66
CA VAL A 121 -4.12 11.91 -9.41
C VAL A 121 -5.61 11.61 -9.54
N THR A 122 -6.03 10.39 -9.22
CA THR A 122 -7.45 10.01 -9.29
C THR A 122 -7.93 9.34 -8.01
N HIS A 123 -9.17 9.69 -7.64
CA HIS A 123 -9.85 9.22 -6.45
C HIS A 123 -10.60 7.90 -6.69
N GLY A 124 -11.15 7.33 -5.61
CA GLY A 124 -11.88 6.08 -5.63
C GLY A 124 -13.40 6.20 -5.65
N TYR A 125 -14.04 5.14 -5.17
CA TYR A 125 -15.49 5.02 -4.99
C TYR A 125 -15.99 5.92 -3.85
N ILE A 126 -17.15 6.56 -4.03
CA ILE A 126 -17.77 7.52 -3.07
C ILE A 126 -16.80 8.67 -2.72
N GLU A 127 -16.05 9.11 -3.73
CA GLU A 127 -15.01 10.11 -3.56
C GLU A 127 -15.05 11.17 -4.66
N SER A 128 -14.30 12.25 -4.46
CA SER A 128 -14.27 13.42 -5.34
C SER A 128 -12.88 14.05 -5.38
N GLY A 129 -12.59 14.80 -6.44
CA GLY A 129 -11.29 15.45 -6.64
C GLY A 129 -10.95 16.58 -5.66
N ASP A 130 -11.87 16.98 -4.78
CA ASP A 130 -11.70 18.07 -3.79
C ASP A 130 -11.53 17.57 -2.35
N ARG A 131 -11.28 16.28 -2.16
CA ARG A 131 -11.03 15.73 -0.82
C ARG A 131 -9.81 16.37 -0.16
N PRO A 132 -9.82 16.55 1.17
CA PRO A 132 -8.70 17.14 1.90
C PRO A 132 -7.35 16.44 1.65
N TRP A 133 -7.36 15.10 1.52
CA TRP A 133 -6.13 14.36 1.25
C TRP A 133 -5.56 14.70 -0.13
N ILE A 134 -6.38 14.89 -1.16
CA ILE A 134 -5.94 15.28 -2.51
C ILE A 134 -5.30 16.66 -2.46
N LYS A 135 -5.91 17.61 -1.75
CA LYS A 135 -5.33 18.94 -1.54
C LYS A 135 -3.95 18.84 -0.88
N GLY A 136 -3.85 18.09 0.23
CA GLY A 136 -2.57 17.86 0.91
C GLY A 136 -1.53 17.17 0.02
N PHE A 137 -1.97 16.23 -0.83
CA PHE A 137 -1.15 15.54 -1.82
C PHE A 137 -0.57 16.53 -2.85
N VAL A 138 -1.43 17.35 -3.46
CA VAL A 138 -1.07 18.41 -4.41
C VAL A 138 -0.09 19.40 -3.78
N ASP A 139 -0.39 19.89 -2.58
CA ASP A 139 0.45 20.86 -1.88
C ASP A 139 1.86 20.30 -1.63
N THR A 140 1.94 19.05 -1.19
CA THR A 140 3.20 18.35 -0.90
C THR A 140 4.03 18.13 -2.17
N PHE A 141 3.39 17.69 -3.27
CA PHE A 141 4.06 17.55 -4.57
C PHE A 141 4.63 18.87 -5.07
N LEU A 142 3.81 19.92 -5.10
CA LEU A 142 4.24 21.23 -5.60
C LEU A 142 5.23 21.92 -4.65
N GLU A 143 5.36 21.48 -3.41
CA GLU A 143 6.39 21.94 -2.48
C GLU A 143 7.75 21.31 -2.81
N HIS A 144 7.80 20.00 -3.04
CA HIS A 144 9.04 19.25 -3.25
C HIS A 144 9.47 19.17 -4.73
N ASP A 145 8.54 19.36 -5.66
CA ASP A 145 8.76 19.45 -7.09
C ASP A 145 8.04 20.68 -7.66
N PRO A 146 8.57 21.90 -7.42
CA PRO A 146 7.88 23.16 -7.73
C PRO A 146 7.72 23.44 -9.22
N LYS A 147 8.37 22.67 -10.09
CA LYS A 147 8.25 22.80 -11.55
C LYS A 147 7.21 21.86 -12.15
N SER A 148 6.76 20.87 -11.38
CA SER A 148 5.76 19.92 -11.81
C SER A 148 4.37 20.53 -11.97
N THR A 149 3.50 19.77 -12.63
CA THR A 149 2.07 20.00 -12.72
C THR A 149 1.34 18.82 -12.09
N VAL A 150 0.30 19.10 -11.31
CA VAL A 150 -0.62 18.06 -10.81
C VAL A 150 -1.99 18.28 -11.44
N VAL A 151 -2.52 17.24 -12.09
CA VAL A 151 -3.84 17.22 -12.70
C VAL A 151 -4.70 16.21 -11.96
N ILE A 152 -5.87 16.59 -11.47
CA ILE A 152 -6.78 15.63 -10.84
C ILE A 152 -7.71 15.06 -11.90
N ILE A 153 -7.94 13.76 -11.88
CA ILE A 153 -9.00 13.11 -12.66
C ILE A 153 -10.19 12.99 -11.72
N ASP A 154 -11.09 13.98 -11.81
CA ASP A 154 -12.27 14.10 -10.94
C ASP A 154 -13.50 13.55 -11.66
N TRP A 155 -13.92 12.36 -11.29
CA TRP A 155 -15.07 11.64 -11.84
C TRP A 155 -16.18 11.48 -10.78
N ARG A 156 -16.28 12.44 -9.85
CA ARG A 156 -17.19 12.39 -8.68
C ARG A 156 -18.65 12.08 -8.97
N ARG A 157 -19.16 12.42 -10.15
CA ARG A 157 -20.56 12.13 -10.51
C ARG A 157 -20.75 10.65 -10.83
N ALA A 158 -19.70 10.02 -11.37
CA ALA A 158 -19.67 8.59 -11.64
C ALA A 158 -19.18 7.74 -10.47
N SER A 159 -18.58 8.32 -9.43
CA SER A 159 -18.08 7.57 -8.27
C SER A 159 -19.15 7.21 -7.24
N THR A 160 -20.40 7.62 -7.46
CA THR A 160 -21.52 7.36 -6.55
C THR A 160 -22.16 5.99 -6.79
N PRO A 161 -22.78 5.36 -5.77
CA PRO A 161 -23.40 4.04 -5.88
C PRO A 161 -24.39 3.92 -7.06
N PRO A 162 -24.56 2.71 -7.62
CA PRO A 162 -24.04 1.42 -7.16
C PRO A 162 -22.60 1.14 -7.60
N TYR A 163 -21.86 0.36 -6.80
CA TYR A 163 -20.44 0.02 -7.05
C TYR A 163 -20.22 -0.63 -8.43
N THR A 164 -21.11 -1.52 -8.84
CA THR A 164 -21.08 -2.20 -10.15
C THR A 164 -21.15 -1.22 -11.33
N GLN A 165 -21.90 -0.13 -11.21
CA GLN A 165 -21.95 0.92 -12.22
C GLN A 165 -20.64 1.72 -12.24
N CYS A 166 -20.08 2.08 -11.08
CA CYS A 166 -18.78 2.77 -11.00
C CYS A 166 -17.68 1.94 -11.69
N VAL A 167 -17.68 0.63 -11.44
CA VAL A 167 -16.75 -0.32 -12.04
C VAL A 167 -16.87 -0.39 -13.57
N ALA A 168 -18.07 -0.20 -14.12
CA ALA A 168 -18.25 -0.03 -15.56
C ALA A 168 -17.75 1.34 -16.03
N ASP A 169 -18.09 2.41 -15.31
CA ASP A 169 -17.78 3.79 -15.70
C ASP A 169 -16.29 4.07 -15.78
N ILE A 170 -15.48 3.50 -14.89
CA ILE A 170 -14.03 3.74 -14.88
C ILE A 170 -13.34 3.27 -16.18
N ARG A 171 -13.95 2.34 -16.94
CA ARG A 171 -13.48 1.96 -18.29
C ARG A 171 -13.54 3.17 -19.23
N LEU A 172 -14.68 3.87 -19.23
CA LEU A 172 -14.87 5.08 -20.04
C LEU A 172 -14.06 6.26 -19.50
N VAL A 173 -13.98 6.42 -18.17
CA VAL A 173 -13.10 7.44 -17.55
C VAL A 173 -11.66 7.26 -18.01
N GLY A 174 -11.15 6.02 -18.01
CA GLY A 174 -9.81 5.69 -18.50
C GLY A 174 -9.60 6.08 -19.96
N ALA A 175 -10.58 5.77 -20.83
CA ALA A 175 -10.53 6.16 -22.25
C ALA A 175 -10.52 7.69 -22.44
N ILE A 176 -11.38 8.42 -21.72
CA ILE A 176 -11.43 9.89 -21.77
C ILE A 176 -10.09 10.48 -21.33
N CYS A 177 -9.52 10.00 -20.22
CA CYS A 177 -8.26 10.49 -19.70
C CYS A 177 -7.07 10.19 -20.64
N ALA A 178 -7.07 9.03 -21.31
CA ALA A 178 -6.07 8.71 -22.33
C ALA A 178 -6.11 9.71 -23.49
N HIS A 179 -7.29 10.10 -23.95
CA HIS A 179 -7.46 11.11 -24.99
C HIS A 179 -6.99 12.50 -24.53
N VAL A 180 -7.24 12.86 -23.26
CA VAL A 180 -6.73 14.12 -22.67
C VAL A 180 -5.21 14.12 -22.58
N ILE A 181 -4.59 13.03 -22.14
CA ILE A 181 -3.12 12.92 -22.10
C ILE A 181 -2.52 12.96 -23.51
N HIS A 182 -3.16 12.30 -24.49
CA HIS A 182 -2.73 12.40 -25.88
C HIS A 182 -2.86 13.83 -26.43
N MET A 183 -3.93 14.55 -26.09
CA MET A 183 -4.09 15.96 -26.44
C MET A 183 -2.97 16.81 -25.85
N LEU A 184 -2.64 16.65 -24.56
CA LEU A 184 -1.49 17.33 -23.96
C LEU A 184 -0.17 16.97 -24.65
N TYR A 185 0.01 15.70 -25.03
CA TYR A 185 1.19 15.23 -25.75
C TYR A 185 1.39 15.97 -27.08
N GLN A 186 0.32 16.12 -27.86
CA GLN A 186 0.35 16.84 -29.14
C GLN A 186 0.54 18.35 -28.93
N GLU A 187 -0.32 18.97 -28.13
CA GLU A 187 -0.39 20.44 -28.01
C GLU A 187 0.82 21.05 -27.31
N LEU A 188 1.45 20.30 -26.40
CA LEU A 188 2.67 20.73 -25.71
C LEU A 188 3.95 20.24 -26.39
N GLY A 189 3.86 19.47 -27.49
CA GLY A 189 5.01 18.95 -28.22
C GLY A 189 5.89 18.00 -27.39
N MET A 190 5.26 17.15 -26.58
CA MET A 190 5.97 16.19 -25.74
C MET A 190 6.68 15.13 -26.59
N ARG A 191 7.91 14.74 -26.21
CA ARG A 191 8.66 13.71 -26.95
C ARG A 191 8.16 12.30 -26.65
N ASN A 192 7.82 12.05 -25.38
CA ASN A 192 7.32 10.79 -24.85
C ASN A 192 6.54 11.05 -23.56
N LEU A 193 6.02 10.00 -22.92
CA LEU A 193 5.28 10.10 -21.66
C LEU A 193 6.11 9.68 -20.43
N ASP A 194 7.44 9.70 -20.51
CA ASP A 194 8.33 9.22 -19.43
C ASP A 194 8.19 10.05 -18.14
N LYS A 195 7.77 11.31 -18.28
CA LYS A 195 7.54 12.25 -17.16
C LYS A 195 6.08 12.31 -16.72
N VAL A 196 5.21 11.48 -17.30
CA VAL A 196 3.81 11.37 -16.89
C VAL A 196 3.68 10.23 -15.88
N HIS A 197 3.16 10.57 -14.70
CA HIS A 197 2.97 9.63 -13.59
C HIS A 197 1.52 9.68 -13.12
N LEU A 198 0.81 8.57 -13.25
CA LEU A 198 -0.54 8.41 -12.74
C LEU A 198 -0.53 7.81 -11.33
N LEU A 199 -1.30 8.38 -10.41
CA LEU A 199 -1.49 7.89 -9.05
C LEU A 199 -2.99 7.71 -8.79
N GLY A 200 -3.43 6.47 -8.58
CA GLY A 200 -4.84 6.14 -8.43
C GLY A 200 -5.12 5.44 -7.12
N HIS A 201 -6.10 5.91 -6.36
CA HIS A 201 -6.57 5.27 -5.12
C HIS A 201 -7.79 4.39 -5.37
N SER A 202 -7.84 3.18 -4.76
CA SER A 202 -9.01 2.30 -4.82
C SER A 202 -9.42 1.98 -6.27
N LEU A 203 -10.68 2.22 -6.67
CA LEU A 203 -11.11 2.12 -8.09
C LEU A 203 -10.27 2.99 -9.04
N GLY A 204 -9.74 4.11 -8.55
CA GLY A 204 -8.86 4.98 -9.29
C GLY A 204 -7.57 4.30 -9.76
N ALA A 205 -7.06 3.30 -9.03
CA ALA A 205 -5.91 2.52 -9.47
C ALA A 205 -6.19 1.76 -10.77
N HIS A 206 -7.38 1.16 -10.88
CA HIS A 206 -7.83 0.49 -12.11
C HIS A 206 -8.17 1.48 -13.22
N THR A 207 -8.70 2.67 -12.88
CA THR A 207 -8.82 3.78 -13.84
C THR A 207 -7.47 4.09 -14.47
N CYS A 208 -6.38 4.18 -13.67
CA CYS A 208 -5.04 4.42 -14.19
C CYS A 208 -4.56 3.30 -15.13
N GLY A 209 -4.86 2.04 -14.82
CA GLY A 209 -4.60 0.90 -15.70
C GLY A 209 -5.27 1.09 -17.06
N TYR A 210 -6.57 1.39 -17.06
CA TYR A 210 -7.29 1.69 -18.30
C TYR A 210 -6.69 2.86 -19.07
N VAL A 211 -6.26 3.95 -18.41
CA VAL A 211 -5.56 5.04 -19.11
C VAL A 211 -4.32 4.54 -19.84
N GLY A 212 -3.50 3.72 -19.18
CA GLY A 212 -2.31 3.11 -19.77
C GLY A 212 -2.62 2.18 -20.94
N TYR A 213 -3.67 1.37 -20.83
CA TYR A 213 -4.16 0.52 -21.90
C TYR A 213 -4.62 1.33 -23.13
N TYR A 214 -5.50 2.32 -22.93
CA TYR A 214 -6.04 3.13 -24.03
C TYR A 214 -4.96 3.99 -24.71
N LEU A 215 -3.98 4.52 -23.96
CA LEU A 215 -2.85 5.24 -24.54
C LEU A 215 -2.02 4.37 -25.50
N GLN A 216 -1.79 3.11 -25.13
CA GLN A 216 -1.06 2.17 -25.97
C GLN A 216 -1.89 1.74 -27.18
N ARG A 217 -3.15 1.36 -26.95
CA ARG A 217 -4.05 0.84 -27.97
C ARG A 217 -4.37 1.88 -29.05
N ASP A 218 -4.70 3.11 -28.64
CA ASP A 218 -5.24 4.13 -29.55
C ASP A 218 -4.15 5.02 -30.14
N PHE A 219 -3.05 5.24 -29.41
CA PHE A 219 -2.03 6.22 -29.77
C PHE A 219 -0.60 5.65 -29.84
N GLY A 220 -0.40 4.37 -29.51
CA GLY A 220 0.95 3.77 -29.48
C GLY A 220 1.87 4.38 -28.42
N LEU A 221 1.31 5.04 -27.40
CA LEU A 221 2.07 5.73 -26.35
C LEU A 221 2.10 4.91 -25.06
N LYS A 222 3.30 4.78 -24.47
CA LYS A 222 3.49 4.09 -23.19
C LYS A 222 3.72 5.10 -22.07
N LEU A 223 2.90 5.04 -21.02
CA LEU A 223 3.06 5.85 -19.81
C LEU A 223 4.38 5.59 -19.10
N GLY A 224 4.96 6.62 -18.50
CA GLY A 224 6.16 6.52 -17.68
C GLY A 224 5.94 5.68 -16.42
N ARG A 225 4.95 6.06 -15.59
CA ARG A 225 4.69 5.37 -14.32
C ARG A 225 3.21 5.36 -13.94
N ILE A 226 2.76 4.27 -13.32
CA ILE A 226 1.51 4.21 -12.55
C ILE A 226 1.83 3.78 -11.12
N THR A 227 1.27 4.48 -10.13
CA THR A 227 1.24 4.02 -8.74
C THR A 227 -0.20 3.67 -8.35
N GLY A 228 -0.45 2.40 -8.03
CA GLY A 228 -1.72 1.92 -7.51
C GLY A 228 -1.76 2.00 -5.99
N MET A 229 -2.56 2.91 -5.44
CA MET A 229 -2.73 3.09 -4.00
C MET A 229 -3.94 2.25 -3.53
N ASP A 230 -3.64 1.10 -2.95
CA ASP A 230 -4.59 0.10 -2.46
C ASP A 230 -5.71 -0.23 -3.46
N PRO A 231 -5.38 -0.83 -4.63
CA PRO A 231 -6.35 -1.12 -5.69
C PRO A 231 -7.50 -1.98 -5.18
N ALA A 232 -8.74 -1.67 -5.56
CA ALA A 232 -9.92 -2.33 -5.00
C ALA A 232 -10.01 -3.83 -5.37
N GLU A 233 -10.29 -4.70 -4.39
CA GLU A 233 -10.43 -6.15 -4.64
C GLU A 233 -11.69 -6.54 -5.42
N PRO A 234 -12.91 -6.08 -5.02
CA PRO A 234 -14.13 -6.64 -5.58
C PRO A 234 -14.24 -6.38 -7.07
N MET A 235 -14.52 -7.43 -7.83
CA MET A 235 -14.58 -7.41 -9.30
C MET A 235 -13.24 -7.17 -10.02
N PHE A 236 -12.07 -7.16 -9.36
CA PHE A 236 -10.79 -7.01 -10.06
C PHE A 236 -9.77 -8.10 -9.73
N SER A 237 -9.73 -8.57 -8.48
CA SER A 237 -8.78 -9.63 -8.11
C SER A 237 -9.01 -10.90 -8.93
N ASP A 238 -7.91 -11.50 -9.38
CA ASP A 238 -7.88 -12.71 -10.20
C ASP A 238 -8.65 -12.63 -11.53
N THR A 239 -8.94 -11.42 -12.01
CA THR A 239 -9.49 -11.18 -13.35
C THR A 239 -8.40 -11.12 -14.40
N ASP A 240 -8.80 -11.19 -15.68
CA ASP A 240 -7.92 -10.95 -16.82
C ASP A 240 -7.18 -9.60 -16.66
N PRO A 241 -5.86 -9.53 -16.97
CA PRO A 241 -5.10 -8.29 -16.89
C PRO A 241 -5.77 -7.07 -17.54
N ILE A 242 -6.50 -7.24 -18.65
CA ILE A 242 -7.17 -6.11 -19.33
C ILE A 242 -8.28 -5.47 -18.47
N VAL A 243 -8.78 -6.18 -17.46
CA VAL A 243 -9.90 -5.76 -16.61
C VAL A 243 -9.42 -4.96 -15.40
N ARG A 244 -8.14 -5.03 -15.05
CA ARG A 244 -7.56 -4.42 -13.85
C ARG A 244 -6.30 -3.63 -14.19
N LEU A 245 -5.64 -3.13 -13.15
CA LEU A 245 -4.30 -2.57 -13.30
C LEU A 245 -3.31 -3.73 -13.45
N ASP A 246 -2.35 -3.57 -14.34
CA ASP A 246 -1.32 -4.56 -14.63
C ASP A 246 0.03 -3.91 -14.96
N THR A 247 1.12 -4.65 -14.80
CA THR A 247 2.47 -4.24 -15.19
C THR A 247 2.56 -3.73 -16.62
N SER A 248 1.74 -4.24 -17.53
CA SER A 248 1.67 -3.84 -18.93
C SER A 248 1.03 -2.47 -19.18
N ASP A 249 0.54 -1.76 -18.18
CA ASP A 249 -0.12 -0.45 -18.39
C ASP A 249 0.87 0.74 -18.44
N ALA A 250 2.09 0.58 -17.92
CA ALA A 250 3.13 1.61 -17.93
C ALA A 250 4.54 1.01 -18.01
N LYS A 251 5.57 1.85 -18.18
CA LYS A 251 6.98 1.41 -18.11
C LYS A 251 7.37 0.97 -16.69
N PHE A 252 6.70 1.52 -15.68
CA PHE A 252 6.84 1.12 -14.29
C PHE A 252 5.49 1.21 -13.59
N VAL A 253 5.19 0.20 -12.79
CA VAL A 253 3.95 0.08 -12.03
C VAL A 253 4.33 -0.33 -10.62
N ASP A 254 4.00 0.50 -9.63
CA ASP A 254 4.22 0.19 -8.22
C ASP A 254 2.92 0.26 -7.42
N ILE A 255 2.71 -0.71 -6.54
CA ILE A 255 1.45 -0.88 -5.81
C ILE A 255 1.69 -0.75 -4.32
N ILE A 256 0.73 -0.19 -3.60
CA ILE A 256 0.76 -0.02 -2.15
C ILE A 256 -0.46 -0.70 -1.57
N HIS A 257 -0.27 -1.88 -0.97
CA HIS A 257 -1.34 -2.63 -0.33
C HIS A 257 -1.42 -2.24 1.14
N THR A 258 -2.57 -1.74 1.58
CA THR A 258 -2.77 -1.32 2.98
C THR A 258 -3.99 -1.93 3.63
N ASP A 259 -4.96 -2.40 2.84
CA ASP A 259 -6.18 -3.06 3.34
C ASP A 259 -6.47 -4.36 2.57
N ALA A 260 -5.45 -5.19 2.38
CA ALA A 260 -5.50 -6.40 1.58
C ALA A 260 -5.94 -7.66 2.35
N THR A 261 -6.82 -7.51 3.35
CA THR A 261 -7.43 -8.68 4.02
C THR A 261 -8.48 -9.28 3.07
N PRO A 262 -8.43 -10.58 2.72
CA PRO A 262 -9.37 -11.13 1.73
C PRO A 262 -10.84 -10.84 2.05
N TRP A 263 -11.56 -10.23 1.10
CA TRP A 263 -12.91 -9.71 1.27
C TRP A 263 -13.91 -10.71 1.87
N VAL A 264 -13.83 -11.98 1.45
CA VAL A 264 -14.84 -13.02 1.75
C VAL A 264 -14.53 -13.79 3.05
N GLN A 265 -13.35 -13.63 3.64
CA GLN A 265 -12.84 -14.63 4.59
C GLN A 265 -13.19 -14.36 6.07
N ARG A 266 -13.94 -13.30 6.38
CA ARG A 266 -14.07 -12.86 7.77
C ARG A 266 -15.45 -12.48 8.28
N TRP A 267 -16.54 -13.07 7.78
CA TRP A 267 -17.86 -12.90 8.41
C TRP A 267 -17.80 -13.20 9.92
N PRO A 268 -18.29 -12.31 10.82
CA PRO A 268 -19.18 -11.16 10.59
C PRO A 268 -18.49 -9.79 10.39
N ARG A 269 -17.16 -9.73 10.24
CA ARG A 269 -16.43 -8.50 9.88
C ARG A 269 -16.26 -8.44 8.35
N PRO A 270 -16.53 -7.30 7.68
CA PRO A 270 -16.14 -7.18 6.29
C PRO A 270 -14.61 -7.34 6.18
N GLY A 271 -14.16 -8.02 5.12
CA GLY A 271 -12.74 -8.06 4.79
C GLY A 271 -12.22 -6.68 4.39
N GLY A 272 -10.96 -6.63 3.97
CA GLY A 272 -10.34 -5.40 3.49
C GLY A 272 -10.84 -5.03 2.09
N LEU A 273 -10.76 -3.75 1.75
CA LEU A 273 -11.26 -3.21 0.48
C LEU A 273 -10.24 -3.36 -0.67
N GLY A 274 -8.96 -3.47 -0.34
CA GLY A 274 -7.86 -3.59 -1.29
C GLY A 274 -7.56 -5.03 -1.68
N MET A 275 -7.02 -5.26 -2.87
CA MET A 275 -6.58 -6.60 -3.30
C MET A 275 -5.23 -6.98 -2.70
N TYR A 276 -5.02 -8.27 -2.47
CA TYR A 276 -3.72 -8.82 -2.05
C TYR A 276 -2.82 -9.23 -3.22
N GLN A 277 -3.42 -9.54 -4.38
CA GLN A 277 -2.72 -9.97 -5.58
C GLN A 277 -1.63 -8.97 -5.96
N SER A 278 -0.42 -9.47 -6.22
CA SER A 278 0.69 -8.66 -6.77
C SER A 278 0.42 -8.41 -8.25
N ILE A 279 0.29 -7.13 -8.61
CA ILE A 279 -0.06 -6.68 -9.96
C ILE A 279 0.90 -5.61 -10.50
N GLY A 280 1.92 -5.24 -9.71
CA GLY A 280 2.97 -4.29 -10.08
C GLY A 280 4.30 -4.94 -10.47
N HIS A 281 5.22 -4.09 -10.90
CA HIS A 281 6.65 -4.43 -10.95
C HIS A 281 7.21 -4.50 -9.52
N VAL A 282 6.69 -3.64 -8.63
CA VAL A 282 6.96 -3.64 -7.19
C VAL A 282 5.64 -3.48 -6.44
N ASP A 283 5.35 -4.38 -5.52
CA ASP A 283 4.17 -4.37 -4.67
C ASP A 283 4.62 -4.23 -3.21
N PHE A 284 4.32 -3.09 -2.60
CA PHE A 284 4.65 -2.80 -1.22
C PHE A 284 3.51 -3.24 -0.29
N TYR A 285 3.86 -3.99 0.75
CA TYR A 285 2.94 -4.48 1.78
C TYR A 285 3.35 -3.93 3.18
N PRO A 286 3.21 -2.61 3.42
CA PRO A 286 3.45 -2.02 4.73
C PRO A 286 2.61 -2.72 5.81
N ASN A 287 3.26 -3.08 6.91
CA ASN A 287 2.67 -3.82 8.04
C ASN A 287 1.98 -5.13 7.59
N GLY A 288 2.54 -5.80 6.57
CA GLY A 288 1.97 -6.99 5.96
C GLY A 288 0.83 -6.72 4.97
N GLY A 289 0.48 -5.45 4.76
CA GLY A 289 -0.47 -4.98 3.75
C GLY A 289 -1.94 -5.05 4.15
N SER A 290 -2.27 -5.37 5.40
CA SER A 290 -3.65 -5.56 5.85
C SER A 290 -4.06 -4.66 7.02
N ASN A 291 -3.32 -4.69 8.13
CA ASN A 291 -3.68 -3.94 9.33
C ASN A 291 -2.61 -2.90 9.61
N GLN A 292 -2.95 -1.64 9.38
CA GLN A 292 -2.01 -0.55 9.48
C GLN A 292 -1.93 -0.04 10.91
N ALA A 293 -0.72 0.35 11.32
CA ALA A 293 -0.50 0.93 12.65
C ALA A 293 -1.39 2.17 12.85
N GLY A 294 -2.02 2.26 14.03
CA GLY A 294 -2.96 3.34 14.35
C GLY A 294 -4.39 3.17 13.81
N CYS A 295 -4.70 2.11 13.07
CA CYS A 295 -6.05 1.85 12.53
C CYS A 295 -6.90 0.84 13.34
N GLY A 296 -6.49 0.52 14.57
CA GLY A 296 -7.16 -0.48 15.44
C GLY A 296 -8.13 0.08 16.47
N ASP A 297 -8.41 1.39 16.48
CA ASP A 297 -9.30 2.02 17.45
C ASP A 297 -10.77 1.61 17.22
N ALA A 298 -11.51 1.36 18.31
CA ALA A 298 -12.92 0.97 18.26
C ALA A 298 -13.78 2.06 17.57
N ILE A 299 -14.84 1.63 16.86
CA ILE A 299 -15.89 2.44 16.20
C ILE A 299 -16.28 3.68 17.03
N GLU A 300 -16.33 3.51 18.36
CA GLU A 300 -16.74 4.52 19.34
C GLU A 300 -15.87 5.79 19.35
N LYS A 301 -14.55 5.69 19.11
CA LYS A 301 -13.66 6.86 19.05
C LYS A 301 -13.84 7.68 17.76
N PHE A 302 -14.24 7.04 16.66
CA PHE A 302 -14.45 7.71 15.37
C PHE A 302 -15.81 8.41 15.30
N ILE A 303 -16.83 7.88 15.97
CA ILE A 303 -18.15 8.52 16.09
C ILE A 303 -18.07 9.81 16.95
N GLN A 304 -17.23 9.82 17.99
CA GLN A 304 -17.10 10.99 18.88
C GLN A 304 -16.29 12.16 18.29
N LYS A 305 -15.54 11.95 17.20
CA LYS A 305 -14.61 12.95 16.65
C LYS A 305 -15.20 13.83 15.53
N ASN A 306 -16.32 13.43 14.93
CA ASN A 306 -16.92 14.10 13.78
C ASN A 306 -18.37 14.51 14.05
N ASP A 307 -18.58 15.64 14.75
CA ASP A 307 -19.84 16.42 14.88
C ASP A 307 -21.10 15.76 14.29
N ASP A 308 -21.57 14.67 14.91
CA ASP A 308 -22.78 13.90 14.61
C ASP A 308 -22.98 13.37 13.16
N SER A 309 -21.95 13.31 12.30
CA SER A 309 -22.09 12.72 10.97
C SER A 309 -21.67 11.25 10.92
N PHE A 310 -22.66 10.36 11.12
CA PHE A 310 -22.51 8.90 11.02
C PHE A 310 -21.82 8.44 9.73
N PHE A 311 -22.07 9.11 8.60
CA PHE A 311 -21.49 8.77 7.29
C PHE A 311 -19.97 8.97 7.25
N TRP A 312 -19.48 10.09 7.82
CA TRP A 312 -18.04 10.38 7.90
C TRP A 312 -17.33 9.47 8.91
N GLY A 313 -17.95 9.23 10.07
CA GLY A 313 -17.43 8.28 11.06
C GLY A 313 -17.35 6.84 10.52
N PHE A 314 -18.31 6.42 9.68
CA PHE A 314 -18.35 5.10 9.06
C PHE A 314 -17.31 4.96 7.92
N GLN A 315 -17.12 6.00 7.10
CA GLN A 315 -16.11 6.02 6.04
C GLN A 315 -14.67 6.11 6.60
N GLU A 316 -14.46 6.82 7.71
CA GLU A 316 -13.15 6.88 8.39
C GLU A 316 -12.82 5.55 9.11
N PHE A 317 -13.83 4.90 9.70
CA PHE A 317 -13.67 3.61 10.39
C PHE A 317 -13.34 2.45 9.45
N PHE A 318 -14.09 2.26 8.35
CA PHE A 318 -13.76 1.24 7.35
C PHE A 318 -12.61 1.68 6.42
N GLY A 319 -12.31 2.97 6.37
CA GLY A 319 -11.31 3.54 5.48
C GLY A 319 -9.91 3.70 6.08
N CYS A 320 -9.67 3.59 7.39
CA CYS A 320 -8.34 3.92 7.93
C CYS A 320 -7.21 3.12 7.28
N ASN A 321 -7.36 1.80 7.17
CA ASN A 321 -6.40 0.96 6.44
C ASN A 321 -6.38 1.33 4.96
N HIS A 322 -7.55 1.44 4.32
CA HIS A 322 -7.67 1.70 2.89
C HIS A 322 -7.11 3.07 2.44
N LEU A 323 -7.13 4.05 3.33
CA LEU A 323 -6.63 5.42 3.13
C LEU A 323 -5.16 5.55 3.53
N ARG A 324 -4.59 4.58 4.26
CA ARG A 324 -3.20 4.66 4.72
C ARG A 324 -2.22 4.75 3.55
N CYS A 325 -2.50 4.09 2.43
CA CYS A 325 -1.65 4.09 1.24
C CYS A 325 -1.27 5.51 0.78
N HIS A 326 -2.26 6.41 0.62
CA HIS A 326 -1.98 7.78 0.19
C HIS A 326 -1.28 8.59 1.28
N GLN A 327 -1.54 8.33 2.57
CA GLN A 327 -0.84 8.99 3.69
C GLN A 327 0.66 8.61 3.73
N LEU A 328 0.97 7.32 3.55
CA LEU A 328 2.35 6.85 3.46
C LEU A 328 3.04 7.48 2.24
N TYR A 329 2.38 7.51 1.08
CA TYR A 329 2.95 8.10 -0.12
C TYR A 329 3.23 9.61 0.06
N THR A 330 2.29 10.37 0.64
CA THR A 330 2.49 11.80 0.95
C THR A 330 3.72 12.02 1.83
N ASP A 331 3.87 11.23 2.89
CA ASP A 331 5.02 11.34 3.81
C ASP A 331 6.34 10.97 3.12
N ALA A 332 6.31 9.99 2.20
CA ALA A 332 7.47 9.60 1.40
C ALA A 332 7.94 10.71 0.43
N ILE A 333 7.05 11.60 -0.03
CA ILE A 333 7.43 12.77 -0.84
C ILE A 333 8.31 13.73 -0.02
N ALA A 334 8.03 13.88 1.27
CA ALA A 334 8.77 14.79 2.14
C ALA A 334 10.20 14.31 2.48
N GLN A 335 10.52 13.03 2.22
CA GLN A 335 11.86 12.44 2.36
C GLN A 335 12.55 12.75 3.72
N ARG A 336 11.79 12.73 4.82
CA ARG A 336 12.28 13.08 6.16
C ARG A 336 13.22 12.05 6.78
N CYS A 337 13.26 10.85 6.19
CA CYS A 337 13.89 9.64 6.73
C CYS A 337 13.93 8.58 5.61
N PRO A 338 14.81 7.57 5.72
CA PRO A 338 14.79 6.43 4.81
C PRO A 338 13.46 5.68 4.91
N PHE A 339 12.88 5.34 3.76
CA PHE A 339 11.62 4.63 3.67
C PHE A 339 11.81 3.47 2.69
N VAL A 340 12.16 2.29 3.19
CA VAL A 340 12.64 1.17 2.37
C VAL A 340 11.77 -0.05 2.60
N GLY A 341 11.37 -0.72 1.52
CA GLY A 341 10.82 -2.07 1.56
C GLY A 341 11.83 -3.09 1.04
N ILE A 342 11.78 -4.30 1.59
CA ILE A 342 12.64 -5.43 1.15
C ILE A 342 11.80 -6.55 0.55
N GLY A 343 12.22 -7.01 -0.63
CA GLY A 343 11.65 -8.18 -1.29
C GLY A 343 11.77 -9.42 -0.41
N CYS A 344 10.65 -10.07 -0.12
CA CYS A 344 10.62 -11.31 0.66
C CYS A 344 9.48 -12.22 0.17
N GLU A 345 9.52 -13.50 0.52
CA GLU A 345 8.47 -14.46 0.12
C GLU A 345 7.16 -14.23 0.90
N SER A 346 7.26 -13.88 2.19
CA SER A 346 6.11 -13.57 3.04
C SER A 346 6.48 -12.56 4.14
N TYR A 347 5.45 -11.94 4.72
CA TYR A 347 5.65 -10.99 5.82
C TYR A 347 6.21 -11.67 7.07
N GLU A 348 5.83 -12.92 7.33
CA GLU A 348 6.30 -13.71 8.47
C GLU A 348 7.80 -14.01 8.38
N LYS A 349 8.30 -14.38 7.18
CA LYS A 349 9.73 -14.56 6.94
C LYS A 349 10.52 -13.26 7.09
N PHE A 350 9.93 -12.15 6.64
CA PHE A 350 10.50 -10.82 6.89
C PHE A 350 10.58 -10.52 8.40
N LEU A 351 9.51 -10.76 9.17
CA LEU A 351 9.52 -10.56 10.63
C LEU A 351 10.50 -11.48 11.36
N ALA A 352 10.72 -12.70 10.87
CA ALA A 352 11.74 -13.62 11.40
C ALA A 352 13.18 -13.16 11.10
N GLY A 353 13.36 -12.24 10.14
CA GLY A 353 14.66 -11.73 9.71
C GLY A 353 15.34 -12.58 8.65
N ASP A 354 14.59 -13.43 7.95
CA ASP A 354 15.09 -14.26 6.85
C ASP A 354 15.46 -13.41 5.62
N CYS A 355 14.76 -12.29 5.45
CA CYS A 355 14.96 -11.31 4.37
C CYS A 355 15.43 -9.98 4.96
N PHE A 356 16.74 -9.79 5.11
CA PHE A 356 17.28 -8.57 5.77
C PHE A 356 18.54 -7.99 5.12
N GLU A 357 19.10 -8.65 4.12
CA GLU A 357 20.27 -8.16 3.39
C GLU A 357 19.84 -7.69 2.00
N CYS A 358 20.02 -6.40 1.74
CA CYS A 358 19.64 -5.79 0.47
C CYS A 358 20.50 -6.29 -0.69
N ASP A 359 19.85 -6.62 -1.80
CA ASP A 359 20.46 -6.96 -3.09
C ASP A 359 21.27 -8.28 -3.04
N VAL A 360 20.98 -9.14 -2.06
CA VAL A 360 21.61 -10.46 -1.83
C VAL A 360 20.53 -11.54 -1.90
N ASP A 361 20.83 -12.69 -2.51
CA ASP A 361 19.96 -13.88 -2.60
C ASP A 361 18.53 -13.62 -3.10
N GLY A 362 18.35 -12.59 -3.96
CA GLY A 362 17.05 -12.21 -4.51
C GLY A 362 16.19 -11.33 -3.60
N HIS A 363 16.73 -10.86 -2.46
CA HIS A 363 16.07 -9.90 -1.59
C HIS A 363 16.38 -8.46 -2.02
N TYR A 364 15.50 -7.89 -2.84
CA TYR A 364 15.72 -6.57 -3.42
C TYR A 364 15.18 -5.45 -2.50
N CYS A 365 16.03 -4.49 -2.15
CA CYS A 365 15.57 -3.30 -1.44
C CYS A 365 15.14 -2.22 -2.43
N VAL A 366 13.93 -1.70 -2.21
CA VAL A 366 13.33 -0.66 -3.05
C VAL A 366 12.88 0.48 -2.15
N ASP A 367 13.30 1.70 -2.47
CA ASP A 367 12.78 2.90 -1.81
C ASP A 367 11.28 3.01 -2.06
N PHE A 368 10.52 3.27 -1.00
CA PHE A 368 9.09 3.50 -1.08
C PHE A 368 8.76 4.91 -1.61
N GLY A 369 7.67 5.04 -2.36
CA GLY A 369 7.18 6.33 -2.85
C GLY A 369 7.92 6.85 -4.09
N PRO A 370 8.23 8.15 -4.21
CA PRO A 370 8.76 8.74 -5.45
C PRO A 370 10.03 8.09 -6.00
N ASN A 371 10.90 7.57 -5.13
CA ASN A 371 12.18 6.97 -5.51
C ASN A 371 12.10 5.49 -5.96
N ALA A 372 10.93 4.85 -5.88
CA ALA A 372 10.78 3.43 -6.21
C ALA A 372 11.27 3.08 -7.62
N TRP A 373 10.93 3.92 -8.62
CA TRP A 373 11.38 3.72 -9.99
C TRP A 373 12.91 3.74 -10.11
N LYS A 374 13.57 4.70 -9.43
CA LYS A 374 15.03 4.82 -9.46
C LYS A 374 15.68 3.59 -8.82
N SER A 375 15.14 3.13 -7.70
CA SER A 375 15.59 1.91 -7.03
C SER A 375 15.41 0.68 -7.93
N TYR A 376 14.23 0.50 -8.52
CA TYR A 376 13.95 -0.62 -9.42
C TYR A 376 14.85 -0.64 -10.66
N ARG A 377 15.01 0.52 -11.31
CA ARG A 377 15.86 0.66 -12.49
C ARG A 377 17.33 0.35 -12.18
N ARG A 378 17.83 0.80 -11.01
CA ARG A 378 19.18 0.46 -10.53
C ARG A 378 19.39 -1.05 -10.43
N LEU A 379 18.41 -1.81 -9.94
CA LEU A 379 18.52 -3.26 -9.82
C LEU A 379 18.74 -3.93 -11.19
N ILE A 380 18.03 -3.47 -12.21
CA ILE A 380 18.15 -3.97 -13.58
C ILE A 380 19.46 -3.51 -14.21
N GLU A 381 19.75 -2.20 -14.17
CA GLU A 381 20.93 -1.59 -14.81
C GLU A 381 22.25 -2.16 -14.25
N ASN A 382 22.28 -2.51 -12.96
CA ASN A 382 23.45 -3.10 -12.32
C ASN A 382 23.53 -4.63 -12.44
N GLY A 383 22.57 -5.28 -13.13
CA GLY A 383 22.53 -6.74 -13.27
C GLY A 383 22.22 -7.51 -11.99
N VAL A 384 21.73 -6.81 -10.95
CA VAL A 384 21.27 -7.44 -9.69
C VAL A 384 19.97 -8.21 -9.94
N MET A 385 19.08 -7.66 -10.76
CA MET A 385 17.86 -8.30 -11.25
C MET A 385 18.00 -8.58 -12.74
N VAL A 386 18.35 -9.83 -13.09
CA VAL A 386 18.56 -10.26 -14.48
C VAL A 386 17.24 -10.56 -15.19
N GLU A 387 16.32 -11.23 -14.49
CA GLU A 387 14.97 -11.52 -14.96
C GLU A 387 13.97 -10.72 -14.13
N PRO A 388 13.41 -9.62 -14.67
CA PRO A 388 12.40 -8.84 -13.95
C PRO A 388 11.20 -9.70 -13.56
N ARG A 389 10.97 -9.83 -12.26
CA ARG A 389 9.79 -10.47 -11.67
C ARG A 389 9.14 -9.49 -10.69
N PRO A 390 7.84 -9.60 -10.40
CA PRO A 390 7.19 -8.78 -9.39
C PRO A 390 7.91 -8.88 -8.04
N ILE A 391 8.26 -7.73 -7.45
CA ILE A 391 8.90 -7.67 -6.14
C ILE A 391 7.83 -7.45 -5.07
N ARG A 392 7.62 -8.43 -4.19
CA ARG A 392 6.76 -8.27 -3.01
C ARG A 392 7.59 -7.71 -1.86
N ALA A 393 7.55 -6.40 -1.69
CA ALA A 393 8.36 -5.67 -0.74
C ALA A 393 7.63 -5.45 0.59
N TYR A 394 8.23 -5.89 1.69
CA TYR A 394 7.68 -5.74 3.03
C TYR A 394 8.42 -4.68 3.83
N MET A 395 7.68 -3.99 4.70
CA MET A 395 8.19 -2.99 5.64
C MET A 395 7.20 -2.81 6.80
N ILE A 396 7.66 -2.27 7.92
CA ILE A 396 6.88 -1.86 9.08
C ILE A 396 6.86 -0.33 9.10
N THR A 397 5.69 0.26 9.32
CA THR A 397 5.52 1.70 9.44
C THR A 397 5.00 2.08 10.82
N GLY A 398 5.16 3.36 11.17
CA GLY A 398 4.53 3.97 12.32
C GLY A 398 3.02 4.13 12.20
N ASP A 399 2.41 4.49 13.32
CA ASP A 399 1.01 4.91 13.47
C ASP A 399 0.78 6.41 13.19
N GLY A 400 1.86 7.21 13.21
CA GLY A 400 1.85 8.65 12.93
C GLY A 400 3.06 9.12 12.13
N VAL A 401 2.96 10.35 11.61
CA VAL A 401 3.99 11.03 10.81
C VAL A 401 5.21 11.43 11.67
N PRO A 402 6.46 11.26 11.17
CA PRO A 402 6.80 10.54 9.95
C PRO A 402 6.55 9.03 10.13
N PHE A 403 5.95 8.40 9.13
CA PHE A 403 5.54 6.99 9.16
C PHE A 403 6.71 6.02 8.92
N CYS A 404 7.74 6.47 8.23
CA CYS A 404 8.98 5.70 8.04
C CYS A 404 9.52 5.16 9.38
N ARG A 405 10.13 3.99 9.33
CA ARG A 405 10.83 3.40 10.48
C ARG A 405 12.13 2.79 9.98
N THR A 406 13.14 2.78 10.85
CA THR A 406 14.34 1.98 10.66
C THR A 406 14.06 0.58 11.16
N HIS A 407 14.38 -0.41 10.33
CA HIS A 407 14.24 -1.82 10.68
C HIS A 407 15.53 -2.31 11.33
N PHE A 408 15.35 -3.00 12.44
CA PHE A 408 16.40 -3.61 13.24
C PHE A 408 16.16 -5.11 13.30
N LYS A 409 17.04 -5.92 12.69
CA LYS A 409 17.08 -7.36 12.94
C LYS A 409 17.92 -7.57 14.20
N VAL A 410 17.27 -7.99 15.27
CA VAL A 410 17.90 -8.27 16.56
C VAL A 410 18.03 -9.77 16.70
N THR A 411 19.24 -10.25 16.95
CA THR A 411 19.50 -11.64 17.34
C THR A 411 20.02 -11.67 18.77
N LEU A 412 19.21 -12.20 19.67
CA LEU A 412 19.55 -12.46 21.07
C LEU A 412 20.29 -13.79 21.15
N VAL A 413 21.52 -13.78 21.67
CA VAL A 413 22.30 -14.99 21.95
C VAL A 413 22.30 -15.22 23.45
N LEU A 414 21.62 -16.28 23.90
CA LEU A 414 21.55 -16.59 25.32
C LEU A 414 22.80 -17.35 25.77
N SER A 415 23.26 -17.05 26.99
CA SER A 415 24.45 -17.66 27.57
C SER A 415 24.23 -19.15 27.82
N ASP A 416 25.25 -19.95 27.51
CA ASP A 416 25.39 -21.37 27.86
C ASP A 416 26.32 -21.56 29.08
N SER A 417 26.65 -20.48 29.80
CA SER A 417 27.43 -20.54 31.03
C SER A 417 26.75 -21.43 32.09
N GLU A 418 27.56 -21.99 32.98
CA GLU A 418 27.07 -22.86 34.07
C GLU A 418 25.98 -22.17 34.91
N GLU A 419 26.14 -20.88 35.22
CA GLU A 419 25.13 -20.08 35.92
C GLU A 419 23.80 -19.99 35.16
N SER A 420 23.86 -19.80 33.84
CA SER A 420 22.68 -19.73 32.97
C SER A 420 21.95 -21.07 32.89
N LEU A 421 22.71 -22.16 32.73
CA LEU A 421 22.20 -23.53 32.69
C LEU A 421 21.59 -23.96 34.03
N MET A 422 22.25 -23.62 35.16
CA MET A 422 21.73 -23.89 36.50
C MET A 422 20.46 -23.08 36.81
N HIS A 423 20.37 -21.84 36.33
CA HIS A 423 19.16 -21.04 36.49
C HIS A 423 17.99 -21.59 35.66
N GLY A 424 18.28 -22.03 34.43
CA GLY A 424 17.28 -22.50 33.48
C GLY A 424 16.56 -21.36 32.74
N GLY A 425 15.73 -21.75 31.78
CA GLY A 425 15.01 -20.80 30.92
C GLY A 425 13.81 -20.14 31.59
N GLU A 426 13.43 -18.98 31.06
CA GLU A 426 12.35 -18.13 31.60
C GLU A 426 11.40 -17.67 30.51
N ILE A 427 10.13 -17.44 30.89
CA ILE A 427 9.10 -16.92 29.99
C ILE A 427 8.85 -15.43 30.24
N GLY A 428 8.78 -14.64 29.17
CA GLY A 428 8.42 -13.24 29.29
C GLY A 428 8.45 -12.49 27.97
N LYS A 429 8.35 -11.17 28.07
CA LYS A 429 8.43 -10.25 26.94
C LYS A 429 9.69 -9.42 27.02
N MET A 430 10.53 -9.48 26.01
CA MET A 430 11.67 -8.59 25.87
C MET A 430 11.30 -7.39 25.01
N SER A 431 11.81 -6.23 25.38
CA SER A 431 11.69 -5.00 24.60
C SER A 431 13.04 -4.31 24.52
N LEU A 432 13.28 -3.65 23.41
CA LEU A 432 14.54 -2.98 23.13
C LEU A 432 14.33 -1.50 22.80
N GLU A 433 15.30 -0.70 23.24
CA GLU A 433 15.44 0.70 22.84
C GLU A 433 16.88 0.95 22.39
N PHE A 434 17.04 1.55 21.21
CA PHE A 434 18.35 1.90 20.68
C PHE A 434 18.61 3.39 20.82
N LEU A 435 19.83 3.71 21.24
CA LEU A 435 20.31 5.09 21.38
C LEU A 435 21.44 5.31 20.37
N GLY A 436 21.30 6.35 19.55
CA GLY A 436 22.33 6.80 18.60
C GLY A 436 23.28 7.83 19.23
N GLU A 437 24.12 8.45 18.39
CA GLU A 437 25.13 9.43 18.85
C GLU A 437 24.52 10.74 19.34
N VAL A 438 23.42 11.21 18.74
CA VAL A 438 22.87 12.57 18.95
C VAL A 438 21.83 12.61 20.08
N ARG A 439 21.98 11.77 21.12
CA ARG A 439 20.96 11.55 22.17
C ARG A 439 19.55 11.23 21.63
N ASN A 440 19.44 10.83 20.36
CA ASN A 440 18.23 10.31 19.77
C ASN A 440 18.03 8.87 20.24
N ARG A 441 16.78 8.51 20.53
CA ARG A 441 16.40 7.16 20.94
C ARG A 441 15.19 6.70 20.14
N THR A 442 15.13 5.40 19.89
CA THR A 442 13.89 4.76 19.46
C THR A 442 12.87 4.83 20.60
N GLN A 443 11.59 4.68 20.27
CA GLN A 443 10.60 4.22 21.23
C GLN A 443 10.95 2.80 21.70
N ARG A 444 10.31 2.35 22.79
CA ARG A 444 10.34 0.95 23.22
C ARG A 444 9.67 0.07 22.17
N MET A 445 10.44 -0.87 21.65
CA MET A 445 10.00 -1.82 20.63
C MET A 445 9.90 -3.20 21.27
N GLU A 446 8.80 -3.91 21.06
CA GLU A 446 8.65 -5.28 21.56
C GLU A 446 9.40 -6.25 20.64
N PHE A 447 10.16 -7.19 21.22
CA PHE A 447 10.89 -8.23 20.47
C PHE A 447 9.93 -9.27 19.88
N SER A 448 8.81 -9.53 20.57
CA SER A 448 7.78 -10.46 20.13
C SER A 448 6.40 -10.00 20.58
N LYS A 449 5.38 -10.32 19.78
CA LYS A 449 3.98 -10.02 20.10
C LYS A 449 3.50 -10.80 21.33
N ASP A 450 3.83 -12.08 21.37
CA ASP A 450 3.48 -13.01 22.45
C ASP A 450 4.71 -13.30 23.33
N PRO A 451 4.52 -13.62 24.63
CA PRO A 451 5.63 -14.01 25.50
C PRO A 451 6.38 -15.23 24.94
N LEU A 452 7.71 -15.20 25.02
CA LEU A 452 8.58 -16.28 24.57
C LEU A 452 9.26 -16.96 25.76
N TYR A 453 9.52 -18.26 25.60
CA TYR A 453 10.38 -19.01 26.51
C TYR A 453 11.83 -18.93 26.02
N PHE A 454 12.68 -18.30 26.82
CA PHE A 454 14.09 -18.03 26.57
C PHE A 454 14.95 -19.13 27.21
N GLU A 455 15.39 -20.10 26.40
CA GLU A 455 16.17 -21.27 26.82
C GLU A 455 17.68 -20.98 26.76
N PRO A 456 18.45 -21.27 27.83
CA PRO A 456 19.90 -21.11 27.83
C PRO A 456 20.60 -21.72 26.60
N GLY A 457 21.60 -21.02 26.06
CA GLY A 457 22.36 -21.45 24.89
C GLY A 457 21.63 -21.39 23.54
N LYS A 458 20.36 -20.92 23.49
CA LYS A 458 19.62 -20.73 22.24
C LYS A 458 19.74 -19.31 21.70
N ASN A 459 19.44 -19.18 20.40
CA ASN A 459 19.42 -17.91 19.68
C ASN A 459 18.00 -17.59 19.23
N TYR A 460 17.62 -16.33 19.34
CA TYR A 460 16.31 -15.83 18.92
C TYR A 460 16.50 -14.61 18.04
N SER A 461 15.85 -14.59 16.88
CA SER A 461 15.92 -13.48 15.93
C SER A 461 14.54 -12.90 15.65
N ALA A 462 14.45 -11.58 15.55
CA ALA A 462 13.24 -10.88 15.14
C ALA A 462 13.58 -9.55 14.47
N VAL A 463 12.73 -9.11 13.55
CA VAL A 463 12.77 -7.76 12.98
C VAL A 463 11.82 -6.86 13.76
N MET A 464 12.37 -5.73 14.20
CA MET A 464 11.69 -4.69 14.96
C MET A 464 11.83 -3.38 14.21
N ALA A 465 10.91 -2.43 14.42
CA ALA A 465 10.94 -1.15 13.72
C ALA A 465 10.81 0.04 14.67
N GLY A 466 11.75 0.97 14.55
CA GLY A 466 11.90 2.10 15.46
C GLY A 466 12.06 3.43 14.72
N LYS A 467 11.98 4.54 15.45
CA LYS A 467 12.45 5.82 14.94
C LYS A 467 13.92 5.70 14.49
N ASP A 468 14.28 6.33 13.38
CA ASP A 468 15.67 6.33 12.93
C ASP A 468 16.59 6.99 13.96
N VAL A 469 17.65 6.27 14.33
CA VAL A 469 18.71 6.75 15.23
C VAL A 469 20.09 6.77 14.58
N GLY A 470 20.18 6.48 13.28
CA GLY A 470 21.46 6.23 12.61
C GLY A 470 22.08 4.93 13.07
N LEU A 471 23.40 4.93 13.28
CA LEU A 471 24.12 3.80 13.84
C LEU A 471 23.91 3.74 15.37
N PRO A 472 23.24 2.71 15.91
CA PRO A 472 23.04 2.60 17.35
C PRO A 472 24.37 2.40 18.09
N ARG A 473 24.55 3.06 19.23
CA ARG A 473 25.73 2.96 20.09
C ARG A 473 25.47 2.24 21.41
N LYS A 474 24.21 2.23 21.84
CA LYS A 474 23.75 1.59 23.07
C LYS A 474 22.38 0.95 22.84
N ALA A 475 22.18 -0.21 23.44
CA ALA A 475 20.88 -0.86 23.53
C ALA A 475 20.45 -0.96 24.99
N LEU A 476 19.19 -0.62 25.26
CA LEU A 476 18.53 -0.90 26.53
C LEU A 476 17.60 -2.08 26.32
N VAL A 477 17.83 -3.16 27.06
CA VAL A 477 17.00 -4.36 27.05
C VAL A 477 16.17 -4.37 28.32
N SER A 478 14.86 -4.22 28.16
CA SER A 478 13.88 -4.39 29.23
C SER A 478 13.26 -5.78 29.11
N TRP A 479 12.99 -6.43 30.23
CA TRP A 479 12.30 -7.72 30.23
C TRP A 479 11.18 -7.71 31.25
N GLU A 480 9.98 -8.07 30.80
CA GLU A 480 8.80 -8.21 31.65
C GLU A 480 8.52 -9.70 31.84
N TYR A 481 8.56 -10.15 33.09
CA TYR A 481 8.24 -11.52 33.45
C TYR A 481 6.74 -11.78 33.28
N LYS A 482 6.37 -12.82 32.52
CA LYS A 482 4.97 -13.21 32.32
C LYS A 482 4.77 -14.63 32.84
N THR A 483 4.15 -14.76 34.02
CA THR A 483 3.75 -16.05 34.58
C THR A 483 2.30 -16.38 34.23
N ASN A 484 1.99 -17.67 34.07
CA ASN A 484 0.62 -18.15 34.04
C ASN A 484 0.12 -18.41 35.47
N PRO A 485 -0.86 -17.65 35.98
CA PRO A 485 -1.41 -17.86 37.33
C PRO A 485 -2.16 -19.21 37.48
N LEU A 486 -2.48 -19.91 36.40
CA LEU A 486 -3.09 -21.23 36.44
C LEU A 486 -2.07 -22.37 36.34
N ASN A 487 -0.78 -22.08 36.12
CA ASN A 487 0.29 -23.07 36.09
C ASN A 487 1.32 -22.82 37.21
N PRO A 488 1.22 -23.51 38.35
CA PRO A 488 2.13 -23.33 39.48
C PRO A 488 3.61 -23.58 39.14
N LEU A 489 3.89 -24.36 38.08
CA LEU A 489 5.25 -24.65 37.63
C LEU A 489 5.94 -23.43 36.99
N THR A 490 5.19 -22.40 36.60
CA THR A 490 5.73 -21.15 36.06
C THR A 490 5.86 -20.06 37.14
N TRP A 491 5.79 -20.39 38.43
CA TRP A 491 5.88 -19.40 39.51
C TRP A 491 7.30 -19.37 40.09
N ARG A 492 7.92 -18.19 40.07
CA ARG A 492 9.19 -17.93 40.76
C ARG A 492 8.92 -17.20 42.08
N LEU A 493 8.70 -17.97 43.16
CA LEU A 493 8.39 -17.44 44.50
C LEU A 493 9.63 -17.08 45.34
N LEU A 494 10.81 -17.61 44.98
CA LEU A 494 12.03 -17.53 45.80
C LEU A 494 13.25 -16.93 45.07
N ALA A 495 13.15 -16.67 43.76
CA ALA A 495 14.24 -16.14 42.96
C ALA A 495 13.73 -14.99 42.08
N ALA A 496 14.49 -13.89 42.01
CA ALA A 496 14.21 -12.82 41.08
C ALA A 496 14.39 -13.35 39.64
N PRO A 497 13.34 -13.31 38.79
CA PRO A 497 13.43 -13.77 37.42
C PRO A 497 14.59 -13.06 36.71
N ARG A 498 15.38 -13.79 35.93
CA ARG A 498 16.45 -13.22 35.09
C ARG A 498 16.69 -14.07 33.84
N VAL A 499 17.21 -13.43 32.80
CA VAL A 499 17.66 -14.10 31.57
C VAL A 499 19.12 -13.74 31.32
N TYR A 500 19.97 -14.73 31.06
CA TYR A 500 21.37 -14.50 30.74
C TYR A 500 21.53 -14.35 29.22
N VAL A 501 21.64 -13.10 28.75
CA VAL A 501 21.92 -12.78 27.35
C VAL A 501 23.42 -12.55 27.23
N ALA A 502 24.14 -13.40 26.49
CA ALA A 502 25.59 -13.28 26.31
C ALA A 502 25.94 -12.02 25.51
N TYR A 503 25.26 -11.83 24.38
CA TYR A 503 25.34 -10.64 23.56
C TYR A 503 24.13 -10.55 22.63
N ILE A 504 23.93 -9.38 22.04
CA ILE A 504 22.93 -9.15 21.01
C ILE A 504 23.62 -8.71 19.72
N VAL A 505 23.19 -9.26 18.59
CA VAL A 505 23.60 -8.80 17.26
C VAL A 505 22.47 -7.94 16.71
N VAL A 506 22.78 -6.72 16.30
CA VAL A 506 21.81 -5.78 15.72
C VAL A 506 22.25 -5.44 14.31
N GLN A 507 21.39 -5.74 13.34
CA GLN A 507 21.53 -5.30 11.96
C GLN A 507 20.50 -4.20 11.67
N THR A 508 20.86 -3.25 10.82
CA THR A 508 19.96 -2.18 10.34
C THR A 508 19.78 -2.29 8.84
N LEU A 509 18.52 -2.28 8.38
CA LEU A 509 18.22 -2.46 6.95
C LEU A 509 18.61 -1.19 6.16
N GLU A 510 18.17 -0.03 6.62
CA GLU A 510 18.33 1.27 5.95
C GLU A 510 19.79 1.72 5.92
N HIS A 511 20.54 1.46 7.00
CA HIS A 511 21.95 1.86 7.12
C HIS A 511 22.93 0.75 6.73
N ARG A 512 22.43 -0.45 6.36
CA ARG A 512 23.24 -1.62 5.98
C ARG A 512 24.38 -1.92 6.96
N SER A 513 24.10 -1.78 8.26
CA SER A 513 25.10 -1.97 9.32
C SER A 513 24.81 -3.21 10.17
N ARG A 514 25.86 -3.78 10.78
CA ARG A 514 25.81 -4.91 11.72
C ARG A 514 26.72 -4.62 12.90
N GLN A 515 26.19 -4.69 14.12
CA GLN A 515 26.93 -4.41 15.36
C GLN A 515 26.62 -5.46 16.42
N VAL A 516 27.56 -5.69 17.34
CA VAL A 516 27.39 -6.58 18.49
C VAL A 516 27.40 -5.72 19.76
N PHE A 517 26.47 -5.97 20.66
CA PHE A 517 26.40 -5.31 21.96
C PHE A 517 26.39 -6.36 23.06
N CYS A 518 27.21 -6.15 24.09
CA CYS A 518 27.35 -7.06 25.21
C CYS A 518 26.90 -6.38 26.50
N PRO A 519 26.40 -7.13 27.50
CA PRO A 519 26.08 -6.56 28.80
C PRO A 519 27.37 -6.27 29.57
N LEU A 520 27.32 -5.28 30.47
CA LEU A 520 28.45 -4.98 31.33
C LEU A 520 28.76 -6.19 32.23
N GLN A 521 30.01 -6.68 32.20
CA GLN A 521 30.47 -7.79 33.04
C GLN A 521 29.59 -9.06 32.96
N GLN A 522 29.03 -9.37 31.79
CA GLN A 522 28.15 -10.54 31.60
C GLN A 522 26.93 -10.56 32.53
N ALA A 523 26.51 -9.40 33.03
CA ALA A 523 25.38 -9.30 33.96
C ALA A 523 24.08 -9.83 33.32
N ALA A 524 23.33 -10.62 34.09
CA ALA A 524 22.03 -11.11 33.67
C ALA A 524 21.02 -9.95 33.48
N VAL A 525 20.18 -10.08 32.47
CA VAL A 525 19.01 -9.21 32.25
C VAL A 525 18.01 -9.50 33.35
N GLN A 526 17.82 -8.56 34.27
CA GLN A 526 16.80 -8.72 35.32
C GLN A 526 15.48 -8.11 34.86
N ALA A 527 14.39 -8.69 35.37
CA ALA A 527 13.05 -8.22 35.10
C ALA A 527 12.82 -6.78 35.60
N ASP A 528 11.93 -6.08 34.91
CA ASP A 528 11.36 -4.78 35.31
C ASP A 528 12.36 -3.64 35.52
N ARG A 529 13.55 -3.77 34.94
CA ARG A 529 14.56 -2.72 34.85
C ARG A 529 15.21 -2.69 33.47
N ASP A 530 15.79 -1.56 33.12
CA ASP A 530 16.54 -1.43 31.87
C ASP A 530 17.95 -1.99 32.06
N ASN A 531 18.33 -2.94 31.21
CA ASN A 531 19.65 -3.56 31.21
C ASN A 531 20.44 -3.01 30.03
N GLU A 532 21.61 -2.43 30.31
CA GLU A 532 22.40 -1.72 29.31
C GLU A 532 23.39 -2.65 28.59
N PHE A 533 23.37 -2.59 27.26
CA PHE A 533 24.29 -3.29 26.37
C PHE A 533 25.04 -2.28 25.51
N ARG A 534 26.34 -2.49 25.35
CA ARG A 534 27.21 -1.65 24.51
C ARG A 534 28.23 -2.45 23.73
N ALA A 535 28.71 -1.89 22.63
CA ALA A 535 29.74 -2.53 21.81
C ALA A 535 31.11 -2.56 22.52
N ASP A 536 31.45 -1.53 23.30
CA ASP A 536 32.69 -1.48 24.08
C ASP A 536 32.74 -2.54 25.19
N TYR A 537 31.59 -2.97 25.70
CA TYR A 537 31.51 -4.05 26.69
C TYR A 537 31.88 -5.44 26.13
N CYS A 538 31.96 -5.60 24.80
CA CYS A 538 32.31 -6.87 24.17
C CYS A 538 33.82 -7.17 24.15
N SER A 539 34.66 -6.22 24.57
CA SER A 539 36.13 -6.32 24.43
C SER A 539 36.82 -6.98 25.63
N ASN A 540 36.08 -7.68 26.48
CA ASN A 540 36.58 -8.30 27.71
C ASN A 540 36.83 -9.80 27.56
#